data_AF-A0A4Y6KTL1-F1
#
_entry.id   AF-A0A4Y6KTL1-F1
#
_cell.length_a   1.000
_cell.length_b   1.000
_cell.length_c   1.000
_cell.angle_alpha   90.00
_cell.angle_beta   90.00
_cell.angle_gamma   90.00
#
_symmetry.space_group_name_H-M   'P 1'
#
loop_
_entity.id
_entity.type
_entity.pdbx_description
1 polymer ?
#
loop_
_entity_poly.entity_id
_entity_poly.type
_entity_poly.pdbx_seq_one_letter_code
_entity_poly.pdbx_strand_id
1 'polypeptide(L)'
;MNIDLAAFRLNALSTLTTGGTTTGQGGAGNTDFLNALMNAQGALSASLTGGSGAATGLLGSDSSRMASVLSQLEASNTAFLKRYNARVEEIGDEATVLNQLRTRVGELGNASEGLAQLTATAGDEEIKATLKDFITRYNAWDSEFDPYFEQGALLDDNQAGEVARFSLRREVGSIFHGAGNGGIALGLTDMGVSFTPDGQMVLDEAAFDAALASSRDAAVRTLNNAANAFGEAAEMLVSDGHLLDRRIDNAERAVSWAADKQDEVQAEFGPGAITARLRGSLY
;
A
#
# COMPACT_ATOMS: atom_id res chain seq x y z
N MET A 1 -12.98 14.54 -27.48
CA MET A 1 -11.95 13.68 -26.88
C MET A 1 -12.70 12.53 -26.19
N ASN A 2 -13.10 11.48 -26.93
CA ASN A 2 -13.95 10.38 -26.45
C ASN A 2 -13.21 9.02 -26.41
N ILE A 3 -11.90 9.05 -26.63
CA ILE A 3 -11.05 7.85 -26.69
C ILE A 3 -10.62 7.40 -25.29
N ASP A 4 -10.55 8.29 -24.30
CA ASP A 4 -10.14 7.95 -22.93
C ASP A 4 -11.20 7.17 -22.14
N LEU A 5 -12.50 7.44 -22.35
CA LEU A 5 -13.56 6.76 -21.59
C LEU A 5 -13.77 5.31 -22.06
N ALA A 6 -13.60 5.05 -23.35
CA ALA A 6 -13.62 3.69 -23.89
C ALA A 6 -12.39 2.88 -23.43
N ALA A 7 -11.21 3.52 -23.38
CA ALA A 7 -10.00 2.91 -22.85
C ALA A 7 -10.10 2.63 -21.33
N PHE A 8 -10.70 3.54 -20.56
CA PHE A 8 -10.97 3.34 -19.14
C PHE A 8 -11.97 2.20 -18.90
N ARG A 9 -13.04 2.11 -19.70
CA ARG A 9 -14.01 1.00 -19.66
C ARG A 9 -13.37 -0.34 -20.04
N LEU A 10 -12.46 -0.36 -21.02
CA LEU A 10 -11.76 -1.58 -21.43
C LEU A 10 -10.72 -2.01 -20.38
N ASN A 11 -10.01 -1.07 -19.76
CA ASN A 11 -9.07 -1.35 -18.67
C ASN A 11 -9.80 -1.80 -17.40
N ALA A 12 -10.90 -1.15 -17.02
CA ALA A 12 -11.72 -1.57 -15.88
C ALA A 12 -12.33 -2.97 -16.09
N LEU A 13 -12.76 -3.28 -17.32
CA LEU A 13 -13.27 -4.60 -17.67
C LEU A 13 -12.15 -5.66 -17.71
N SER A 14 -10.98 -5.33 -18.25
CA SER A 14 -9.78 -6.18 -18.27
C SER A 14 -9.29 -6.52 -16.85
N THR A 15 -9.25 -5.53 -15.95
CA THR A 15 -8.90 -5.73 -14.54
C THR A 15 -9.94 -6.58 -13.81
N LEU A 16 -11.23 -6.44 -14.14
CA LEU A 16 -12.30 -7.31 -13.62
C LEU A 16 -12.25 -8.75 -14.15
N THR A 17 -11.72 -8.98 -15.35
CA THR A 17 -11.59 -10.33 -15.93
C THR A 17 -10.28 -11.03 -15.58
N THR A 18 -9.24 -10.27 -15.20
CA THR A 18 -7.90 -10.81 -14.92
C THR A 18 -7.61 -10.95 -13.41
N GLY A 19 -8.46 -10.38 -12.54
CA GLY A 19 -8.35 -10.48 -11.08
C GLY A 19 -8.79 -11.83 -10.51
N GLY A 20 -8.23 -12.94 -11.01
CA GLY A 20 -8.66 -14.28 -10.64
C GLY A 20 -7.63 -15.39 -10.85
N THR A 21 -6.34 -15.14 -10.65
CA THR A 21 -5.33 -16.19 -10.41
C THR A 21 -4.24 -15.55 -9.54
N THR A 22 -4.17 -15.79 -8.24
CA THR A 22 -3.55 -17.00 -7.68
C THR A 22 -4.01 -17.29 -6.24
N THR A 23 -4.13 -18.60 -5.94
CA THR A 23 -4.41 -19.26 -4.66
C THR A 23 -5.88 -19.25 -4.18
N GLY A 24 -6.44 -20.45 -4.02
CA GLY A 24 -7.86 -20.70 -4.19
C GLY A 24 -8.68 -20.84 -2.91
N GLN A 25 -9.95 -20.42 -2.99
CA GLN A 25 -11.11 -21.19 -2.54
C GLN A 25 -12.41 -20.51 -3.05
N GLY A 26 -13.25 -21.27 -3.77
CA GLY A 26 -14.69 -20.97 -3.94
C GLY A 26 -15.10 -19.92 -4.99
N GLY A 27 -14.92 -20.20 -6.28
CA GLY A 27 -15.44 -19.35 -7.37
C GLY A 27 -16.93 -19.55 -7.64
N ALA A 28 -17.75 -18.51 -7.42
CA ALA A 28 -19.17 -18.45 -7.79
C ALA A 28 -19.63 -17.02 -8.16
N GLY A 29 -18.82 -16.26 -8.91
CA GLY A 29 -19.13 -14.86 -9.22
C GLY A 29 -19.01 -14.44 -10.69
N ASN A 30 -17.96 -14.88 -11.40
CA ASN A 30 -17.65 -14.36 -12.74
C ASN A 30 -18.24 -15.19 -13.89
N THR A 31 -18.36 -16.51 -13.71
CA THR A 31 -18.96 -17.42 -14.70
C THR A 31 -20.47 -17.24 -14.81
N ASP A 32 -21.15 -16.85 -13.72
CA ASP A 32 -22.60 -16.67 -13.70
C ASP A 32 -23.05 -15.41 -14.44
N PHE A 33 -22.25 -14.34 -14.42
CA PHE A 33 -22.56 -13.12 -15.17
C PHE A 33 -22.44 -13.34 -16.69
N LEU A 34 -21.36 -14.00 -17.14
CA LEU A 34 -21.17 -14.32 -18.56
C LEU A 34 -22.20 -15.35 -19.04
N ASN A 35 -22.54 -16.34 -18.23
CA ASN A 35 -23.62 -17.28 -18.55
C ASN A 35 -24.99 -16.58 -18.60
N ALA A 36 -25.28 -15.66 -17.69
CA ALA A 36 -26.52 -14.88 -17.72
C ALA A 36 -26.60 -13.98 -18.97
N LEU A 37 -25.48 -13.37 -19.38
CA LEU A 37 -25.41 -12.53 -20.58
C LEU A 37 -25.55 -13.35 -21.86
N MET A 38 -24.87 -14.51 -21.96
CA MET A 38 -24.98 -15.41 -23.11
C MET A 38 -26.37 -16.04 -23.23
N ASN A 39 -26.99 -16.40 -22.11
CA ASN A 39 -28.37 -16.90 -22.09
C ASN A 39 -29.38 -15.82 -22.48
N ALA A 40 -29.17 -14.56 -22.07
CA ALA A 40 -29.99 -13.44 -22.51
C ALA A 40 -29.88 -13.20 -24.02
N GLN A 41 -28.67 -13.28 -24.58
CA GLN A 41 -28.41 -13.11 -26.02
C GLN A 41 -28.99 -14.24 -26.87
N GLY A 42 -28.97 -15.49 -26.37
CA GLY A 42 -29.64 -16.64 -26.97
C GLY A 42 -31.17 -16.52 -26.98
N ALA A 43 -31.75 -16.00 -25.90
CA ALA A 43 -33.20 -15.76 -25.81
C ALA A 43 -33.68 -14.63 -26.75
N LEU A 44 -32.85 -13.60 -26.96
CA LEU A 44 -33.11 -12.52 -27.92
C LEU A 44 -33.04 -13.02 -29.38
N SER A 45 -32.14 -13.95 -29.69
CA SER A 45 -32.04 -14.54 -31.03
C SER A 45 -33.18 -15.53 -31.34
N ALA A 46 -33.68 -16.25 -30.34
CA ALA A 46 -34.84 -17.13 -30.48
C ALA A 46 -36.17 -16.37 -30.65
N SER A 47 -36.27 -15.15 -30.14
CA SER A 47 -37.43 -14.26 -30.29
C SER A 47 -37.66 -13.80 -31.74
N LEU A 48 -36.61 -13.72 -32.55
CA LEU A 48 -36.67 -13.19 -33.92
C LEU A 48 -37.00 -14.25 -34.98
N THR A 49 -37.09 -15.53 -34.62
CA THR A 49 -37.29 -16.65 -35.58
C THR A 49 -38.58 -17.46 -35.36
N GLY A 50 -39.38 -17.14 -34.34
CA GLY A 50 -40.65 -17.81 -34.05
C GLY A 50 -41.87 -17.05 -34.61
N GLY A 51 -42.40 -17.53 -35.73
CA GLY A 51 -43.54 -16.92 -36.42
C GLY A 51 -44.87 -16.89 -35.65
N SER A 52 -45.57 -15.76 -35.82
CA SER A 52 -47.03 -15.57 -35.88
C SER A 52 -47.92 -16.54 -35.07
N GLY A 53 -48.27 -16.18 -33.83
CA GLY A 53 -49.32 -16.91 -33.09
C GLY A 53 -49.63 -16.51 -31.65
N ALA A 54 -48.97 -15.52 -31.05
CA ALA A 54 -49.21 -15.18 -29.62
C ALA A 54 -49.00 -13.67 -29.32
N ALA A 55 -49.74 -12.79 -29.99
CA ALA A 55 -49.54 -11.34 -29.88
C ALA A 55 -50.22 -10.67 -28.64
N THR A 56 -50.72 -11.43 -27.66
CA THR A 56 -51.38 -10.85 -26.46
C THR A 56 -50.70 -11.23 -25.14
N GLY A 57 -49.73 -12.15 -25.13
CA GLY A 57 -48.93 -12.50 -23.95
C GLY A 57 -47.54 -11.84 -23.88
N LEU A 58 -47.06 -11.27 -24.99
CA LEU A 58 -45.66 -10.84 -25.16
C LEU A 58 -45.39 -9.39 -24.70
N LEU A 59 -46.41 -8.53 -24.67
CA LEU A 59 -46.28 -7.14 -24.19
C LEU A 59 -46.16 -7.04 -22.65
N GLY A 60 -46.59 -8.07 -21.93
CA GLY A 60 -46.39 -8.19 -20.48
C GLY A 60 -45.02 -8.77 -20.10
N SER A 61 -44.44 -9.64 -20.95
CA SER A 61 -43.12 -10.22 -20.68
C SER A 61 -41.99 -9.24 -20.92
N ASP A 62 -42.10 -8.35 -21.91
CA ASP A 62 -41.04 -7.39 -22.23
C ASP A 62 -40.89 -6.30 -21.17
N SER A 63 -42.00 -5.85 -20.57
CA SER A 63 -41.98 -4.91 -19.45
C SER A 63 -41.39 -5.55 -18.18
N SER A 64 -41.71 -6.81 -17.89
CA SER A 64 -41.12 -7.54 -16.76
C SER A 64 -39.62 -7.83 -16.94
N ARG A 65 -39.18 -8.16 -18.17
CA ARG A 65 -37.77 -8.35 -18.50
C ARG A 65 -37.00 -7.04 -18.44
N MET A 66 -37.55 -5.96 -18.98
CA MET A 66 -36.96 -4.62 -18.88
C MET A 66 -36.84 -4.16 -17.42
N ALA A 67 -37.87 -4.40 -16.59
CA ALA A 67 -37.83 -4.12 -15.16
C ALA A 67 -36.73 -4.94 -14.45
N SER A 68 -36.55 -6.22 -14.81
CA SER A 68 -35.48 -7.05 -14.24
C SER A 68 -34.08 -6.53 -14.62
N VAL A 69 -33.84 -6.16 -15.89
CA VAL A 69 -32.57 -5.58 -16.36
C VAL A 69 -32.28 -4.25 -15.69
N LEU A 70 -33.29 -3.38 -15.55
CA LEU A 70 -33.18 -2.11 -14.82
C LEU A 70 -32.78 -2.34 -13.36
N SER A 71 -33.47 -3.25 -12.67
CA SER A 71 -33.16 -3.57 -11.27
C SER A 71 -31.75 -4.15 -11.09
N GLN A 72 -31.31 -4.99 -12.04
CA GLN A 72 -29.97 -5.57 -12.02
C GLN A 72 -28.90 -4.50 -12.28
N LEU A 73 -29.16 -3.55 -13.18
CA LEU A 73 -28.24 -2.44 -13.45
C LEU A 73 -28.17 -1.46 -12.27
N GLU A 74 -29.29 -1.19 -11.60
CA GLU A 74 -29.34 -0.40 -10.36
C GLU A 74 -28.55 -1.06 -9.22
N ALA A 75 -28.69 -2.38 -9.06
CA ALA A 75 -27.92 -3.15 -8.09
C ALA A 75 -26.41 -3.12 -8.42
N SER A 76 -26.05 -3.25 -9.69
CA SER A 76 -24.65 -3.15 -10.16
C SER A 76 -24.05 -1.77 -9.88
N ASN A 77 -24.80 -0.70 -10.18
CA ASN A 77 -24.40 0.68 -9.91
C ASN A 77 -24.20 0.94 -8.40
N THR A 78 -25.09 0.42 -7.57
CA THR A 78 -24.98 0.52 -6.11
C THR A 78 -23.73 -0.21 -5.60
N ALA A 79 -23.47 -1.42 -6.10
CA ALA A 79 -22.27 -2.17 -5.77
C ALA A 79 -20.98 -1.47 -6.22
N PHE A 80 -21.01 -0.83 -7.41
CA PHE A 80 -19.92 -0.01 -7.91
C PHE A 80 -19.62 1.16 -6.98
N LEU A 81 -20.63 1.97 -6.62
CA LEU A 81 -20.45 3.12 -5.73
C LEU A 81 -19.90 2.70 -4.37
N LYS A 82 -20.39 1.58 -3.81
CA LYS A 82 -19.88 1.06 -2.54
C LYS A 82 -18.38 0.72 -2.64
N ARG A 83 -17.97 0.01 -3.70
CA ARG A 83 -16.55 -0.33 -3.93
C ARG A 83 -15.70 0.89 -4.22
N TYR A 84 -16.22 1.84 -5.00
CA TYR A 84 -15.55 3.09 -5.31
C TYR A 84 -15.27 3.89 -4.03
N ASN A 85 -16.29 4.15 -3.21
CA ASN A 85 -16.13 4.90 -1.97
C ASN A 85 -15.18 4.18 -1.00
N ALA A 86 -15.31 2.86 -0.84
CA ALA A 86 -14.40 2.08 0.00
C ALA A 86 -12.94 2.17 -0.49
N ARG A 87 -12.73 2.16 -1.82
CA ARG A 87 -11.38 2.31 -2.38
C ARG A 87 -10.81 3.71 -2.16
N VAL A 88 -11.63 4.75 -2.25
CA VAL A 88 -11.20 6.13 -1.98
C VAL A 88 -10.80 6.29 -0.52
N GLU A 89 -11.57 5.70 0.40
CA GLU A 89 -11.26 5.66 1.83
C GLU A 89 -9.92 4.93 2.08
N GLU A 90 -9.74 3.73 1.52
CA GLU A 90 -8.50 2.96 1.61
C GLU A 90 -7.28 3.75 1.10
N ILE A 91 -7.39 4.47 -0.01
CA ILE A 91 -6.30 5.33 -0.53
C ILE A 91 -6.01 6.49 0.43
N GLY A 92 -7.02 7.06 1.07
CA GLY A 92 -6.85 8.11 2.07
C GLY A 92 -6.17 7.62 3.35
N ASP A 93 -6.55 6.43 3.82
CA ASP A 93 -5.88 5.76 4.93
C ASP A 93 -4.42 5.45 4.58
N GLU A 94 -4.16 4.95 3.37
CA GLU A 94 -2.83 4.68 2.86
C GLU A 94 -1.95 5.94 2.89
N ALA A 95 -2.46 7.08 2.38
CA ALA A 95 -1.76 8.35 2.40
C ALA A 95 -1.40 8.77 3.84
N THR A 96 -2.34 8.60 4.77
CA THR A 96 -2.16 8.93 6.18
C THR A 96 -1.04 8.10 6.80
N VAL A 97 -1.06 6.78 6.61
CA VAL A 97 -0.05 5.88 7.17
C VAL A 97 1.31 6.09 6.51
N LEU A 98 1.38 6.35 5.20
CA LEU A 98 2.65 6.67 4.53
C LEU A 98 3.24 7.99 5.01
N ASN A 99 2.41 9.00 5.31
CA ASN A 99 2.88 10.27 5.87
C ASN A 99 3.40 10.08 7.31
N GLN A 100 2.74 9.25 8.11
CA GLN A 100 3.26 8.82 9.41
C GLN A 100 4.59 8.09 9.27
N LEU A 101 4.70 7.13 8.34
CA LEU A 101 5.94 6.42 8.04
C LEU A 101 7.06 7.38 7.67
N ARG A 102 6.81 8.32 6.74
CA ARG A 102 7.78 9.35 6.35
C ARG A 102 8.24 10.16 7.57
N THR A 103 7.31 10.62 8.39
CA THR A 103 7.61 11.38 9.61
C THR A 103 8.50 10.59 10.56
N ARG A 104 8.14 9.32 10.84
CA ARG A 104 8.89 8.45 11.75
C ARG A 104 10.28 8.09 11.23
N VAL A 105 10.43 7.89 9.92
CA VAL A 105 11.74 7.68 9.28
C VAL A 105 12.62 8.91 9.50
N GLY A 106 12.08 10.13 9.35
CA GLY A 106 12.82 11.36 9.61
C GLY A 106 13.23 11.50 11.08
N GLU A 107 12.34 11.20 12.02
CA GLU A 107 12.65 11.17 13.45
C GLU A 107 13.75 10.16 13.80
N LEU A 108 13.72 8.99 13.16
CA LEU A 108 14.71 7.94 13.37
C LEU A 108 16.08 8.30 12.74
N GLY A 109 16.07 8.97 11.59
CA GLY A 109 17.25 9.61 11.00
C GLY A 109 17.90 10.59 11.98
N ASN A 110 17.12 11.51 12.55
CA ASN A 110 17.59 12.45 13.57
C ASN A 110 18.11 11.73 14.84
N ALA A 111 17.47 10.61 15.23
CA ALA A 111 17.92 9.82 16.37
C ALA A 111 19.30 9.18 16.13
N SER A 112 19.62 8.82 14.88
CA SER A 112 20.93 8.27 14.53
C SER A 112 22.06 9.29 14.68
N GLU A 113 21.80 10.60 14.60
CA GLU A 113 22.82 11.63 14.77
C GLU A 113 23.52 11.56 16.13
N GLY A 114 22.79 11.16 17.18
CA GLY A 114 23.36 10.97 18.51
C GLY A 114 24.48 9.93 18.52
N LEU A 115 24.32 8.85 17.75
CA LEU A 115 25.38 7.86 17.53
C LEU A 115 26.50 8.42 16.65
N ALA A 116 26.17 9.14 15.58
CA ALA A 116 27.15 9.71 14.65
C ALA A 116 28.11 10.72 15.31
N GLN A 117 27.65 11.41 16.34
CA GLN A 117 28.40 12.43 17.07
C GLN A 117 29.24 11.86 18.23
N LEU A 118 29.15 10.56 18.51
CA LEU A 118 29.96 9.94 19.54
C LEU A 118 31.46 10.07 19.22
N THR A 119 32.24 10.29 20.29
CA THR A 119 33.69 10.39 20.22
C THR A 119 34.33 9.38 21.17
N ALA A 120 35.58 8.99 20.91
CA ALA A 120 36.31 8.07 21.78
C ALA A 120 36.61 8.65 23.18
N THR A 121 36.30 9.92 23.44
CA THR A 121 36.39 10.52 24.78
C THR A 121 35.11 10.38 25.61
N ALA A 122 34.00 9.96 25.00
CA ALA A 122 32.75 9.68 25.70
C ALA A 122 32.92 8.48 26.66
N GLY A 123 32.19 8.53 27.77
CA GLY A 123 32.20 7.46 28.77
C GLY A 123 31.49 6.20 28.26
N ASP A 124 31.84 5.02 28.78
CA ASP A 124 31.21 3.75 28.37
C ASP A 124 29.69 3.75 28.55
N GLU A 125 29.23 4.26 29.70
CA GLU A 125 27.80 4.38 29.99
C GLU A 125 27.08 5.32 29.02
N GLU A 126 27.74 6.40 28.58
CA GLU A 126 27.20 7.33 27.60
C GLU A 126 27.06 6.66 26.23
N ILE A 127 28.13 6.03 25.74
CA ILE A 127 28.14 5.32 24.46
C ILE A 127 27.05 4.23 24.44
N LYS A 128 26.97 3.43 25.51
CA LYS A 128 25.99 2.36 25.65
C LYS A 128 24.56 2.90 25.73
N ALA A 129 24.33 3.96 26.51
CA ALA A 129 23.02 4.58 26.63
C ALA A 129 22.52 5.13 25.29
N THR A 130 23.40 5.77 24.51
CA THR A 130 23.06 6.28 23.17
C THR A 130 22.69 5.14 22.21
N LEU A 131 23.43 4.02 22.22
CA LEU A 131 23.06 2.84 21.42
C LEU A 131 21.72 2.24 21.86
N LYS A 132 21.47 2.13 23.16
CA LYS A 132 20.20 1.61 23.69
C LYS A 132 19.01 2.49 23.33
N ASP A 133 19.18 3.81 23.36
CA ASP A 133 18.13 4.75 22.92
C ASP A 133 17.83 4.58 21.44
N PHE A 134 18.88 4.50 20.59
CA PHE A 134 18.69 4.23 19.16
C PHE A 134 17.96 2.91 18.90
N ILE A 135 18.40 1.81 19.52
CA ILE A 135 17.75 0.49 19.42
C ILE A 135 16.28 0.56 19.85
N THR A 136 15.99 1.27 20.95
CA THR A 136 14.62 1.42 21.46
C THR A 136 13.73 2.14 20.44
N ARG A 137 14.21 3.23 19.85
CA ARG A 137 13.46 3.99 18.85
C ARG A 137 13.28 3.21 17.55
N TYR A 138 14.32 2.51 17.10
CA TYR A 138 14.26 1.63 15.94
C TYR A 138 13.21 0.52 16.14
N ASN A 139 13.25 -0.18 17.26
CA ASN A 139 12.30 -1.26 17.55
C ASN A 139 10.86 -0.75 17.72
N ALA A 140 10.69 0.45 18.30
CA ALA A 140 9.38 1.09 18.41
C ALA A 140 8.81 1.44 17.03
N TRP A 141 9.63 2.02 16.15
CA TRP A 141 9.26 2.27 14.75
C TRP A 141 8.90 0.98 14.03
N ASP A 142 9.75 -0.05 14.13
CA ASP A 142 9.52 -1.31 13.41
C ASP A 142 8.22 -2.00 13.87
N SER A 143 7.94 -1.97 15.18
CA SER A 143 6.71 -2.51 15.75
C SER A 143 5.46 -1.69 15.42
N GLU A 144 5.59 -0.36 15.31
CA GLU A 144 4.50 0.53 14.91
C GLU A 144 4.03 0.21 13.49
N PHE A 145 4.97 -0.09 12.58
CA PHE A 145 4.66 -0.28 11.17
C PHE A 145 4.45 -1.73 10.73
N ASP A 146 4.94 -2.73 11.47
CA ASP A 146 4.81 -4.14 11.10
C ASP A 146 3.37 -4.55 10.70
N PRO A 147 2.31 -4.18 11.45
CA PRO A 147 0.94 -4.58 11.12
C PRO A 147 0.43 -4.05 9.78
N TYR A 148 0.99 -2.95 9.26
CA TYR A 148 0.56 -2.39 7.98
C TYR A 148 1.12 -3.14 6.77
N PHE A 149 2.18 -3.93 6.95
CA PHE A 149 2.83 -4.69 5.88
C PHE A 149 2.51 -6.19 5.91
N GLU A 150 1.63 -6.63 6.81
CA GLU A 150 1.14 -8.00 6.82
C GLU A 150 0.31 -8.30 5.55
N GLN A 151 0.19 -9.58 5.21
CA GLN A 151 -0.60 -10.00 4.05
C GLN A 151 -2.05 -9.50 4.15
N GLY A 152 -2.50 -8.77 3.14
CA GLY A 152 -3.83 -8.15 3.06
C GLY A 152 -4.01 -6.87 3.90
N ALA A 153 -2.93 -6.36 4.51
CA ALA A 153 -2.95 -5.10 5.23
C ALA A 153 -2.85 -3.89 4.28
N LEU A 154 -2.97 -2.69 4.84
CA LEU A 154 -3.09 -1.44 4.09
C LEU A 154 -1.88 -1.13 3.19
N LEU A 155 -0.67 -1.48 3.65
CA LEU A 155 0.57 -1.28 2.91
C LEU A 155 1.12 -2.58 2.30
N ASP A 156 0.30 -3.65 2.26
CA ASP A 156 0.64 -4.85 1.49
C ASP A 156 0.84 -4.47 0.01
N ASP A 157 1.90 -5.00 -0.60
CA ASP A 157 2.37 -4.65 -1.95
C ASP A 157 2.68 -3.14 -2.17
N ASN A 158 2.73 -2.31 -1.11
CA ASN A 158 3.08 -0.90 -1.23
C ASN A 158 4.60 -0.74 -1.38
N GLN A 159 5.06 -0.72 -2.62
CA GLN A 159 6.48 -0.61 -2.96
C GLN A 159 7.21 0.57 -2.31
N ALA A 160 6.54 1.71 -2.10
CA ALA A 160 7.16 2.87 -1.47
C ALA A 160 7.44 2.61 0.02
N GLY A 161 6.44 2.06 0.73
CA GLY A 161 6.58 1.64 2.12
C GLY A 161 7.58 0.50 2.29
N GLU A 162 7.52 -0.52 1.44
CA GLU A 162 8.43 -1.68 1.48
C GLU A 162 9.89 -1.28 1.29
N VAL A 163 10.17 -0.44 0.28
CA VAL A 163 11.54 0.06 0.02
C VAL A 163 12.04 0.89 1.19
N ALA A 164 11.20 1.72 1.81
CA ALA A 164 11.58 2.50 2.98
C ALA A 164 11.95 1.60 4.16
N ARG A 165 11.07 0.63 4.48
CA ARG A 165 11.27 -0.31 5.58
C ARG A 165 12.51 -1.19 5.36
N PHE A 166 12.66 -1.74 4.16
CA PHE A 166 13.79 -2.56 3.77
C PHE A 166 15.12 -1.80 3.84
N SER A 167 15.15 -0.58 3.31
CA SER A 167 16.38 0.24 3.29
C SER A 167 16.90 0.49 4.70
N LEU A 168 16.02 0.87 5.65
CA LEU A 168 16.44 1.08 7.03
C LEU A 168 16.91 -0.20 7.73
N ARG A 169 16.16 -1.30 7.57
CA ARG A 169 16.55 -2.64 8.09
C ARG A 169 17.91 -3.09 7.57
N ARG A 170 18.17 -2.84 6.29
CA ARG A 170 19.44 -3.18 5.65
C ARG A 170 20.61 -2.42 6.28
N GLU A 171 20.48 -1.11 6.50
CA GLU A 171 21.57 -0.31 7.06
C GLU A 171 21.93 -0.74 8.49
N VAL A 172 20.94 -0.97 9.37
CA VAL A 172 21.24 -1.46 10.73
C VAL A 172 21.84 -2.87 10.74
N GLY A 173 21.41 -3.74 9.82
CA GLY A 173 21.89 -5.12 9.70
C GLY A 173 23.19 -5.28 8.90
N SER A 174 23.73 -4.20 8.36
CA SER A 174 24.88 -4.27 7.45
C SER A 174 26.19 -4.47 8.21
N ILE A 175 26.85 -5.59 7.94
CA ILE A 175 28.19 -5.90 8.45
C ILE A 175 29.28 -4.97 7.88
N PHE A 176 28.97 -4.23 6.81
CA PHE A 176 29.95 -3.43 6.08
C PHE A 176 30.30 -2.10 6.77
N HIS A 177 29.58 -1.71 7.83
CA HIS A 177 29.96 -0.55 8.66
C HIS A 177 31.17 -0.83 9.58
N GLY A 178 31.78 -2.01 9.42
CA GLY A 178 32.89 -2.53 10.19
C GLY A 178 34.31 -2.20 9.71
N ALA A 179 35.20 -3.21 9.70
CA ALA A 179 36.65 -3.02 9.50
C ALA A 179 37.05 -2.37 8.17
N GLY A 180 36.26 -2.55 7.10
CA GLY A 180 36.47 -1.85 5.83
C GLY A 180 36.41 -0.33 5.94
N ASN A 181 35.80 0.19 7.02
CA ASN A 181 35.60 1.60 7.30
C ASN A 181 36.28 2.02 8.63
N GLY A 182 37.33 1.30 9.06
CA GLY A 182 38.11 1.62 10.26
C GLY A 182 37.45 1.22 11.59
N GLY A 183 36.39 0.41 11.54
CA GLY A 183 35.65 -0.11 12.69
C GLY A 183 35.97 -1.57 13.06
N ILE A 184 35.06 -2.19 13.82
CA ILE A 184 35.08 -3.62 14.22
C ILE A 184 34.67 -4.51 13.03
N ALA A 185 35.26 -5.71 12.86
CA ALA A 185 35.19 -6.51 11.64
C ALA A 185 33.78 -6.71 11.04
N LEU A 186 32.81 -7.24 11.80
CA LEU A 186 31.42 -7.45 11.35
C LEU A 186 30.46 -6.33 11.79
N GLY A 187 30.98 -5.12 12.01
CA GLY A 187 30.17 -3.97 12.39
C GLY A 187 29.49 -4.16 13.74
N LEU A 188 28.21 -3.79 13.83
CA LEU A 188 27.42 -3.90 15.06
C LEU A 188 27.28 -5.36 15.55
N THR A 189 27.38 -6.35 14.65
CA THR A 189 27.27 -7.77 15.01
C THR A 189 28.37 -8.22 15.96
N ASP A 190 29.62 -7.88 15.64
CA ASP A 190 30.77 -8.18 16.51
C ASP A 190 30.82 -7.28 17.75
N MET A 191 29.98 -6.26 17.81
CA MET A 191 29.77 -5.43 18.99
C MET A 191 28.61 -5.94 19.86
N GLY A 192 28.02 -7.10 19.57
CA GLY A 192 26.95 -7.69 20.38
C GLY A 192 25.55 -7.24 20.01
N VAL A 193 25.34 -6.59 18.87
CA VAL A 193 24.01 -6.31 18.33
C VAL A 193 23.57 -7.46 17.43
N SER A 194 22.42 -8.05 17.73
CA SER A 194 21.80 -9.11 16.92
C SER A 194 20.41 -8.70 16.47
N PHE A 195 19.83 -9.47 15.56
CA PHE A 195 18.49 -9.23 15.01
C PHE A 195 17.59 -10.43 15.28
N THR A 196 16.36 -10.15 15.71
CA THR A 196 15.30 -11.15 15.75
C THR A 196 14.82 -11.49 14.32
N PRO A 197 14.10 -12.62 14.11
CA PRO A 197 13.61 -12.99 12.77
C PRO A 197 12.68 -11.94 12.14
N ASP A 198 11.96 -11.21 12.97
CA ASP A 198 11.08 -10.10 12.61
C ASP A 198 11.84 -8.80 12.34
N GLY A 199 13.14 -8.71 12.67
CA GLY A 199 14.00 -7.58 12.32
C GLY A 199 14.31 -6.62 13.46
N GLN A 200 13.89 -6.90 14.69
CA GLN A 200 14.19 -6.07 15.86
C GLN A 200 15.64 -6.23 16.31
N MET A 201 16.24 -5.13 16.79
CA MET A 201 17.59 -5.10 17.33
C MET A 201 17.62 -5.57 18.79
N VAL A 202 18.61 -6.41 19.13
CA VAL A 202 18.85 -6.91 20.48
C VAL A 202 20.32 -6.70 20.85
N LEU A 203 20.58 -6.12 22.02
CA LEU A 203 21.93 -5.84 22.52
C LEU A 203 22.36 -6.87 23.58
N ASP A 204 23.47 -7.56 23.32
CA ASP A 204 24.27 -8.23 24.35
C ASP A 204 25.23 -7.21 24.97
N GLU A 205 24.88 -6.69 26.14
CA GLU A 205 25.67 -5.67 26.84
C GLU A 205 27.08 -6.16 27.21
N ALA A 206 27.24 -7.44 27.52
CA ALA A 206 28.56 -7.98 27.90
C ALA A 206 29.48 -8.07 26.68
N ALA A 207 28.96 -8.50 25.53
CA ALA A 207 29.70 -8.50 24.28
C ALA A 207 30.06 -7.06 23.84
N PHE A 208 29.13 -6.11 23.99
CA PHE A 208 29.36 -4.71 23.69
C PHE A 208 30.46 -4.09 24.57
N ASP A 209 30.41 -4.34 25.88
CA ASP A 209 31.44 -3.89 26.83
C ASP A 209 32.81 -4.48 26.49
N ALA A 210 32.86 -5.75 26.10
CA ALA A 210 34.09 -6.39 25.64
C ALA A 210 34.66 -5.74 24.37
N ALA A 211 33.80 -5.39 23.41
CA ALA A 211 34.21 -4.70 22.17
C ALA A 211 34.78 -3.30 22.46
N LEU A 212 34.12 -2.52 23.33
CA LEU A 212 34.61 -1.21 23.77
C LEU A 212 35.95 -1.31 24.50
N ALA A 213 36.11 -2.29 25.38
CA ALA A 213 37.37 -2.53 26.11
C ALA A 213 38.51 -2.96 25.17
N SER A 214 38.20 -3.74 24.14
CA SER A 214 39.19 -4.20 23.16
C SER A 214 39.69 -3.06 22.26
N SER A 215 38.80 -2.20 21.77
CA SER A 215 39.18 -1.05 20.94
C SER A 215 38.08 0.00 20.90
N ARG A 216 38.11 0.95 21.83
CA ARG A 216 37.16 2.06 21.89
C ARG A 216 37.07 2.86 20.60
N ASP A 217 38.22 3.21 20.02
CA ASP A 217 38.28 3.96 18.77
C ASP A 217 37.59 3.24 17.62
N ALA A 218 37.78 1.92 17.48
CA ALA A 218 37.14 1.13 16.44
C ALA A 218 35.64 0.95 16.71
N ALA A 219 35.25 0.74 17.96
CA ALA A 219 33.85 0.62 18.36
C ALA A 219 33.07 1.92 18.08
N VAL A 220 33.58 3.08 18.50
CA VAL A 220 32.96 4.38 18.20
C VAL A 220 32.91 4.62 16.69
N ARG A 221 33.97 4.31 15.94
CA ARG A 221 33.91 4.43 14.47
C ARG A 221 32.84 3.54 13.85
N THR A 222 32.65 2.32 14.33
CA THR A 222 31.56 1.45 13.84
C THR A 222 30.18 2.05 14.11
N LEU A 223 29.96 2.59 15.31
CA LEU A 223 28.70 3.29 15.63
C LEU A 223 28.49 4.49 14.70
N ASN A 224 29.52 5.32 14.50
CA ASN A 224 29.42 6.49 13.63
C ASN A 224 29.17 6.08 12.17
N ASN A 225 29.85 5.05 11.66
CA ASN A 225 29.67 4.55 10.30
C ASN A 225 28.24 4.03 10.06
N ALA A 226 27.71 3.24 10.99
CA ALA A 226 26.35 2.71 10.90
C ALA A 226 25.31 3.85 10.99
N ALA A 227 25.52 4.78 11.93
CA ALA A 227 24.65 5.91 12.14
C ALA A 227 24.60 6.86 10.94
N ASN A 228 25.76 7.20 10.35
CA ASN A 228 25.81 8.07 9.17
C ASN A 228 25.11 7.42 7.97
N ALA A 229 25.39 6.14 7.69
CA ALA A 229 24.73 5.44 6.58
C ALA A 229 23.21 5.32 6.78
N PHE A 230 22.79 5.03 8.01
CA PHE A 230 21.38 5.02 8.38
C PHE A 230 20.73 6.39 8.20
N GLY A 231 21.37 7.46 8.70
CA GLY A 231 20.91 8.83 8.60
C GLY A 231 20.78 9.29 7.14
N GLU A 232 21.78 9.00 6.30
CA GLU A 232 21.74 9.28 4.85
C GLU A 232 20.60 8.54 4.15
N ALA A 233 20.37 7.27 4.49
CA ALA A 233 19.26 6.50 3.96
C ALA A 233 17.91 7.09 4.40
N ALA A 234 17.77 7.45 5.69
CA ALA A 234 16.56 8.09 6.21
C ALA A 234 16.30 9.45 5.54
N GLU A 235 17.31 10.30 5.41
CA GLU A 235 17.23 11.60 4.73
C GLU A 235 16.77 11.43 3.28
N MET A 236 17.38 10.50 2.54
CA MET A 236 16.99 10.20 1.15
C MET A 236 15.53 9.74 1.07
N LEU A 237 15.09 8.85 1.97
CA LEU A 237 13.74 8.31 1.97
C LEU A 237 12.67 9.39 2.22
N VAL A 238 12.96 10.37 3.08
CA VAL A 238 12.02 11.44 3.42
C VAL A 238 12.16 12.69 2.57
N SER A 239 13.15 12.74 1.67
CA SER A 239 13.37 13.88 0.80
C SER A 239 12.20 14.14 -0.17
N ASP A 240 11.97 15.42 -0.46
CA ASP A 240 10.94 15.83 -1.42
C ASP A 240 11.23 15.25 -2.81
N GLY A 241 10.18 14.79 -3.49
CA GLY A 241 10.27 14.15 -4.79
C GLY A 241 10.83 12.72 -4.77
N HIS A 242 11.15 12.15 -3.60
CA HIS A 242 11.52 10.75 -3.47
C HIS A 242 10.30 9.81 -3.58
N LEU A 243 10.50 8.50 -3.44
CA LEU A 243 9.46 7.48 -3.63
C LEU A 243 8.29 7.61 -2.65
N LEU A 244 8.56 7.81 -1.35
CA LEU A 244 7.51 7.98 -0.33
C LEU A 244 6.68 9.25 -0.59
N ASP A 245 7.36 10.38 -0.76
CA ASP A 245 6.73 11.68 -1.04
C ASP A 245 5.83 11.62 -2.28
N ARG A 246 6.34 11.08 -3.40
CA ARG A 246 5.54 10.90 -4.62
C ARG A 246 4.35 9.97 -4.43
N ARG A 247 4.47 8.92 -3.59
CA ARG A 247 3.34 8.01 -3.34
C ARG A 247 2.26 8.69 -2.50
N ILE A 248 2.65 9.44 -1.47
CA ILE A 248 1.75 10.25 -0.66
C ILE A 248 1.02 11.26 -1.54
N ASP A 249 1.76 12.06 -2.32
CA ASP A 249 1.19 13.04 -3.26
C ASP A 249 0.22 12.41 -4.27
N ASN A 250 0.52 11.22 -4.78
CA ASN A 250 -0.36 10.50 -5.69
C ASN A 250 -1.67 10.07 -5.01
N ALA A 251 -1.58 9.54 -3.80
CA ALA A 251 -2.72 9.09 -3.02
C ALA A 251 -3.62 10.28 -2.62
N GLU A 252 -3.03 11.37 -2.11
CA GLU A 252 -3.75 12.59 -1.76
C GLU A 252 -4.46 13.21 -2.97
N ARG A 253 -3.79 13.25 -4.13
CA ARG A 253 -4.42 13.74 -5.37
C ARG A 253 -5.57 12.84 -5.83
N ALA A 254 -5.45 11.53 -5.67
CA ALA A 254 -6.53 10.60 -6.02
C ALA A 254 -7.77 10.81 -5.12
N VAL A 255 -7.57 11.00 -3.82
CA VAL A 255 -8.64 11.30 -2.87
C VAL A 255 -9.29 12.66 -3.16
N SER A 256 -8.47 13.68 -3.40
CA SER A 256 -8.95 15.03 -3.76
C SER A 256 -9.77 15.01 -5.05
N TRP A 257 -9.26 14.34 -6.09
CA TRP A 257 -9.99 14.14 -7.35
C TRP A 257 -11.33 13.42 -7.13
N ALA A 258 -11.35 12.39 -6.29
CA ALA A 258 -12.57 11.65 -5.99
C ALA A 258 -13.61 12.51 -5.28
N ALA A 259 -13.17 13.36 -4.34
CA ALA A 259 -14.04 14.32 -3.66
C ALA A 259 -14.62 15.36 -4.63
N ASP A 260 -13.78 15.93 -5.51
CA ASP A 260 -14.19 16.91 -6.52
C ASP A 260 -15.18 16.34 -7.54
N LYS A 261 -15.11 15.02 -7.80
CA LYS A 261 -15.93 14.32 -8.79
C LYS A 261 -17.09 13.55 -8.22
N GLN A 262 -17.32 13.64 -6.91
CA GLN A 262 -18.35 12.85 -6.25
C GLN A 262 -19.75 13.09 -6.82
N ASP A 263 -20.10 14.33 -7.13
CA ASP A 263 -21.42 14.66 -7.72
C ASP A 263 -21.58 14.08 -9.13
N GLU A 264 -20.52 14.08 -9.95
CA GLU A 264 -20.53 13.49 -11.28
C GLU A 264 -20.66 11.96 -11.21
N VAL A 265 -19.91 11.33 -10.30
CA VAL A 265 -19.97 9.89 -10.03
C VAL A 265 -21.37 9.50 -9.52
N GLN A 266 -21.95 10.30 -8.64
CA GLN A 266 -23.30 10.09 -8.12
C GLN A 266 -24.36 10.32 -9.20
N ALA A 267 -24.17 11.28 -10.11
CA ALA A 267 -25.08 11.49 -11.23
C ALA A 267 -25.05 10.33 -12.24
N GLU A 268 -23.89 9.70 -12.44
CA GLU A 268 -23.74 8.59 -13.37
C GLU A 268 -24.14 7.23 -12.77
N PHE A 269 -23.79 6.96 -11.51
CA PHE A 269 -23.94 5.65 -10.88
C PHE A 269 -24.87 5.65 -9.65
N GLY A 270 -25.40 6.80 -9.24
CA GLY A 270 -26.28 6.91 -8.07
C GLY A 270 -27.70 6.38 -8.29
N PRO A 271 -28.51 6.38 -7.23
CA PRO A 271 -29.92 5.99 -7.29
C PRO A 271 -30.67 6.84 -8.33
N GLY A 272 -31.41 6.18 -9.22
CA GLY A 272 -32.18 6.85 -10.27
C GLY A 272 -31.35 7.36 -11.45
N ALA A 273 -30.02 7.21 -11.46
CA ALA A 273 -29.15 7.65 -12.56
C ALA A 273 -29.50 6.98 -13.90
N ILE A 274 -29.92 5.71 -13.87
CA ILE A 274 -30.35 4.99 -15.08
C ILE A 274 -31.66 5.57 -15.60
N THR A 275 -32.62 5.85 -14.72
CA THR A 275 -33.90 6.48 -15.08
C THR A 275 -33.68 7.90 -15.63
N ALA A 276 -32.77 8.67 -15.05
CA ALA A 276 -32.41 10.00 -15.54
C ALA A 276 -31.78 9.96 -16.94
N ARG A 277 -30.87 9.00 -17.20
CA ARG A 277 -30.26 8.80 -18.53
C ARG A 277 -31.27 8.36 -19.59
N LEU A 278 -32.20 7.48 -19.22
CA LEU A 278 -33.25 7.03 -20.13
C LEU A 278 -34.20 8.17 -20.51
N ARG A 279 -34.52 9.09 -19.59
CA ARG A 279 -35.31 10.29 -19.92
C ARG A 279 -34.55 11.31 -20.75
N GLY A 280 -33.25 11.49 -20.47
CA GLY A 280 -32.40 12.43 -21.22
C GLY A 280 -32.13 12.01 -22.66
N SER A 281 -32.18 10.70 -22.97
CA SER A 281 -32.00 10.17 -24.33
C SER A 281 -33.26 10.21 -25.20
N LEU A 282 -34.41 10.62 -24.64
CA LEU A 282 -35.71 10.69 -25.34
C LEU A 282 -36.06 12.11 -25.82
N TYR A 283 -35.13 13.06 -25.66
CA TYR A 283 -35.19 14.45 -26.16
C TYR A 283 -33.93 14.77 -26.96
#